data_AF-W2SR24-F1
#
_entry.id   AF-W2SR24-F1
#
_cell.length_a   1.000
_cell.length_b   1.000
_cell.length_c   1.000
_cell.angle_alpha   90.00
_cell.angle_beta   90.00
_cell.angle_gamma   90.00
#
_symmetry.space_group_name_H-M   'P 1'
#
loop_
_entity.id
_entity.type
_entity.pdbx_description
1 polymer ?
#
loop_
_entity_poly.entity_id
_entity_poly.type
_entity_poly.pdbx_seq_one_letter_code
_entity_poly.pdbx_strand_id
1 'polypeptide(L)'
;EEKRIGELIAENLVEDGATLQLGIGAIPDSTLLAMKNHKDLGIHTELLGDGVIDLIKSGVINNSKKTVLPGKVVTSFGFGTQKFYKFLHENPMIHFECCSWTNHSDVIRANSKMTCINSGIEIDITGQ
;
A
#
# COMPACT_ATOMS: atom_id res chain seq x y z
N GLU A 1 -18.86 7.97 3.61
CA GLU A 1 -18.08 8.20 4.86
C GLU A 1 -16.60 7.88 4.66
N GLU A 2 -16.30 6.87 3.85
CA GLU A 2 -15.01 6.37 3.41
C GLU A 2 -14.07 7.45 2.89
N LYS A 3 -14.58 8.43 2.13
CA LYS A 3 -13.77 9.58 1.68
C LYS A 3 -13.17 10.34 2.86
N ARG A 4 -13.97 10.64 3.87
CA ARG A 4 -13.51 11.38 5.06
C ARG A 4 -12.55 10.54 5.89
N ILE A 5 -12.80 9.23 6.01
CA ILE A 5 -11.88 8.30 6.66
C ILE A 5 -10.53 8.28 5.92
N GLY A 6 -10.54 8.17 4.59
CA GLY A 6 -9.34 8.17 3.77
C GLY A 6 -8.53 9.47 3.87
N GLU A 7 -9.20 10.62 3.89
CA GLU A 7 -8.57 11.92 4.15
C GLU A 7 -7.90 11.95 5.53
N LEU A 8 -8.62 11.51 6.57
CA LEU A 8 -8.06 11.49 7.94
C LEU A 8 -6.84 10.59 8.05
N ILE A 9 -6.88 9.40 7.45
CA ILE A 9 -5.73 8.47 7.44
C ILE A 9 -4.56 9.09 6.67
N ALA A 10 -4.80 9.57 5.45
CA ALA A 10 -3.74 10.13 4.61
C ALA A 10 -3.11 11.38 5.24
N GLU A 11 -3.90 12.35 5.70
CA GLU A 11 -3.38 13.64 6.18
C GLU A 11 -2.70 13.56 7.55
N ASN A 12 -3.13 12.63 8.41
CA ASN A 12 -2.70 12.63 9.82
C ASN A 12 -1.81 11.44 10.20
N LEU A 13 -1.86 10.32 9.46
CA LEU A 13 -1.21 9.07 9.86
C LEU A 13 -0.18 8.55 8.85
N VAL A 14 -0.14 9.12 7.65
CA VAL A 14 0.78 8.71 6.59
C VAL A 14 1.83 9.79 6.42
N GLU A 15 3.09 9.41 6.52
CA GLU A 15 4.21 10.31 6.29
C GLU A 15 4.76 10.20 4.86
N ASP A 16 5.34 11.29 4.36
CA ASP A 16 6.21 11.22 3.19
C ASP A 16 7.34 10.20 3.42
N GLY A 17 7.58 9.37 2.40
CA GLY A 17 8.52 8.25 2.46
C GLY A 17 8.00 6.99 3.16
N ALA A 18 6.72 6.93 3.55
CA ALA A 18 6.14 5.74 4.18
C ALA A 18 6.12 4.51 3.24
N THR A 19 6.31 3.33 3.82
CA THR A 19 6.08 2.05 3.13
C THR A 19 4.72 1.52 3.54
N LEU A 20 3.80 1.41 2.58
CA LEU A 20 2.41 1.09 2.87
C LEU A 20 2.11 -0.40 2.71
N GLN A 21 1.33 -0.93 3.66
CA GLN A 21 0.49 -2.12 3.48
C GLN A 21 -0.96 -1.69 3.49
N LEU A 22 -1.70 -2.09 2.46
CA LEU A 22 -3.13 -1.86 2.35
C LEU A 22 -3.74 -2.92 1.43
N GLY A 23 -4.98 -3.30 1.71
CA GLY A 23 -5.77 -4.18 0.85
C GLY A 23 -6.53 -3.43 -0.25
N ILE A 24 -7.57 -4.08 -0.77
CA ILE A 24 -8.53 -3.50 -1.71
C ILE A 24 -9.83 -3.10 -0.98
N GLY A 25 -10.59 -2.18 -1.56
CA GLY A 25 -11.92 -1.80 -1.08
C GLY A 25 -12.05 -0.32 -0.78
N ALA A 26 -13.24 0.11 -0.39
CA ALA A 26 -13.62 1.51 -0.36
C ALA A 26 -12.74 2.39 0.56
N ILE A 27 -12.31 1.88 1.71
CA ILE A 27 -11.43 2.62 2.65
C ILE A 27 -9.99 2.72 2.10
N PRO A 28 -9.29 1.62 1.75
CA PRO A 28 -7.99 1.69 1.09
C PRO A 28 -7.98 2.57 -0.16
N ASP A 29 -8.98 2.42 -1.03
CA ASP A 29 -9.08 3.21 -2.28
C ASP A 29 -9.29 4.70 -1.99
N SER A 30 -10.17 5.04 -1.04
CA SER A 30 -10.37 6.43 -0.60
C SER A 30 -9.11 7.03 0.01
N THR A 31 -8.35 6.22 0.74
CA THR A 31 -7.09 6.63 1.35
C THR A 31 -6.02 6.93 0.30
N LEU A 32 -5.85 6.04 -0.70
CA LEU A 32 -4.95 6.28 -1.84
C LEU A 32 -5.36 7.53 -2.63
N LEU A 33 -6.66 7.75 -2.85
CA LEU A 33 -7.15 8.94 -3.54
C LEU A 33 -6.79 10.24 -2.82
N ALA A 34 -6.71 10.21 -1.48
CA ALA A 34 -6.28 11.34 -0.65
C ALA A 34 -4.75 11.52 -0.60
N MET A 35 -3.96 10.50 -0.98
CA MET A 35 -2.50 10.54 -0.90
C MET A 35 -1.81 11.29 -2.06
N LYS A 36 -2.54 11.93 -2.98
CA LYS A 36 -1.97 12.55 -4.20
C LYS A 36 -0.85 13.57 -3.98
N ASN A 37 -0.80 14.19 -2.81
CA ASN A 37 0.21 15.19 -2.46
C ASN A 37 1.39 14.64 -1.65
N HIS A 38 1.35 13.36 -1.29
CA HIS A 38 2.46 12.69 -0.61
C HIS A 38 3.62 12.47 -1.57
N LYS A 39 4.80 12.22 -1.01
CA LYS A 39 6.03 12.02 -1.75
C LYS A 39 6.73 10.75 -1.34
N ASP A 40 7.34 10.13 -2.33
CA ASP A 40 8.27 9.01 -2.18
C ASP A 40 7.71 7.79 -1.43
N LEU A 41 6.41 7.53 -1.57
CA LEU A 41 5.76 6.40 -0.95
C LEU A 41 6.27 5.07 -1.53
N GLY A 42 6.25 4.03 -0.69
CA GLY A 42 6.57 2.66 -1.05
C GLY A 42 5.39 1.71 -0.80
N ILE A 43 5.44 0.52 -1.40
CA ILE A 43 4.44 -0.53 -1.24
C ILE A 43 5.13 -1.84 -0.83
N HIS A 44 4.71 -2.38 0.31
CA HIS A 44 4.99 -3.74 0.76
C HIS A 44 3.68 -4.28 1.33
N THR A 45 2.92 -5.02 0.53
CA THR A 45 1.57 -5.48 0.91
C THR A 45 1.42 -6.98 0.72
N GLU A 46 0.34 -7.56 1.25
CA GLU A 46 -0.05 -8.93 0.91
C GLU A 46 -0.79 -8.95 -0.43
N LEU A 47 -1.85 -8.13 -0.54
CA LEU A 47 -2.71 -8.04 -1.70
C LEU A 47 -2.55 -6.67 -2.38
N LEU A 48 -2.19 -6.69 -3.66
CA LEU A 48 -2.13 -5.50 -4.52
C LEU A 48 -3.38 -5.40 -5.40
N GLY A 49 -3.92 -4.19 -5.55
CA GLY A 49 -5.05 -3.91 -6.45
C GLY A 49 -4.88 -2.64 -7.28
N ASP A 50 -5.92 -2.28 -8.03
CA ASP A 50 -5.90 -1.17 -9.01
C ASP A 50 -5.57 0.20 -8.40
N GLY A 51 -5.93 0.45 -7.14
CA GLY A 51 -5.86 1.77 -6.50
C GLY A 51 -4.47 2.40 -6.50
N VAL A 52 -3.40 1.59 -6.52
CA VAL A 52 -2.02 2.11 -6.51
C VAL A 52 -1.56 2.63 -7.87
N ILE A 53 -2.18 2.21 -8.96
CA ILE A 53 -1.66 2.43 -10.33
C ILE A 53 -1.50 3.92 -10.62
N ASP A 54 -2.50 4.71 -10.27
CA ASP A 54 -2.52 6.13 -10.63
C ASP A 54 -1.48 6.91 -9.80
N LEU A 55 -1.24 6.52 -8.55
CA LEU A 55 -0.17 7.10 -7.70
C LEU A 55 1.23 6.66 -8.13
N ILE A 56 1.38 5.43 -8.65
CA ILE A 56 2.65 4.99 -9.24
C ILE A 56 2.94 5.81 -10.49
N LYS A 57 1.94 5.99 -11.37
CA LYS A 57 2.10 6.76 -12.61
C LYS A 57 2.38 8.24 -12.36
N SER A 58 1.85 8.83 -11.30
CA SER A 58 2.15 10.21 -10.92
C SER A 58 3.48 10.37 -10.16
N GLY A 59 4.18 9.27 -9.84
CA GLY A 59 5.45 9.28 -9.12
C GLY A 59 5.34 9.46 -7.61
N VAL A 60 4.11 9.55 -7.07
CA VAL A 60 3.84 9.60 -5.63
C VAL A 60 4.30 8.30 -4.96
N ILE A 61 3.96 7.16 -5.56
CA ILE A 61 4.51 5.86 -5.19
C ILE A 61 5.69 5.57 -6.12
N ASN A 62 6.90 5.61 -5.58
CA ASN A 62 8.12 5.32 -6.34
C ASN A 62 9.05 4.30 -5.64
N ASN A 63 8.71 3.90 -4.41
CA ASN A 63 9.45 2.91 -3.63
C ASN A 63 10.92 3.28 -3.32
N SER A 64 11.34 4.53 -3.56
CA SER A 64 12.74 4.95 -3.44
C SER A 64 13.24 5.05 -2.00
N LYS A 65 12.33 5.21 -1.03
CA LYS A 65 12.64 5.33 0.41
C LYS A 65 12.44 4.03 1.19
N LYS A 66 12.08 2.93 0.52
CA LYS A 66 11.96 1.63 1.15
C LYS A 66 13.34 1.13 1.59
N THR A 67 13.35 0.41 2.71
CA THR A 67 14.56 -0.30 3.18
C THR A 67 14.64 -1.70 2.57
N VAL A 68 13.51 -2.40 2.47
CA VAL A 68 13.44 -3.73 1.85
C VAL A 68 13.08 -3.59 0.37
N LEU A 69 13.94 -4.11 -0.51
CA LEU A 69 13.77 -4.06 -1.97
C LEU A 69 13.44 -2.65 -2.49
N PRO A 70 14.34 -1.66 -2.31
CA PRO A 70 14.13 -0.30 -2.80
C PRO A 70 13.84 -0.27 -4.30
N GLY A 71 12.91 0.59 -4.71
CA GLY A 71 12.44 0.71 -6.08
C GLY A 71 11.46 -0.38 -6.53
N LYS A 72 11.11 -1.35 -5.66
CA LYS A 72 10.14 -2.40 -5.96
C LYS A 72 8.83 -2.23 -5.18
N VAL A 73 7.72 -2.40 -5.88
CA VAL A 73 6.42 -2.73 -5.28
C VAL A 73 6.48 -4.21 -4.91
N VAL A 74 6.28 -4.53 -3.63
CA VAL A 74 6.31 -5.90 -3.13
C VAL A 74 4.89 -6.35 -2.79
N THR A 75 4.49 -7.51 -3.28
CA THR A 75 3.19 -8.13 -2.98
C THR A 75 3.26 -9.66 -2.98
N SER A 76 2.33 -10.36 -2.33
CA SER A 76 2.26 -11.83 -2.44
C SER A 76 1.27 -12.29 -3.50
N PHE A 77 0.16 -11.58 -3.65
CA PHE A 77 -0.75 -11.77 -4.77
C PHE A 77 -1.36 -10.44 -5.21
N GLY A 78 -2.07 -10.47 -6.34
CA GLY A 78 -2.72 -9.30 -6.92
C GLY A 78 -4.10 -9.65 -7.43
N PHE A 79 -5.06 -8.76 -7.20
CA PHE A 79 -6.43 -8.91 -7.67
C PHE A 79 -6.96 -7.56 -8.14
N GLY A 80 -7.52 -7.53 -9.34
CA GLY A 80 -7.96 -6.28 -9.92
C GLY A 80 -8.60 -6.44 -11.28
N THR A 81 -8.73 -5.31 -11.98
CA THR A 81 -9.30 -5.25 -13.32
C THR A 81 -8.30 -5.69 -14.39
N GLN A 82 -8.75 -5.77 -15.65
CA GLN A 82 -7.85 -5.98 -16.78
C GLN A 82 -6.80 -4.87 -16.95
N LYS A 83 -7.09 -3.62 -16.52
CA LYS A 83 -6.09 -2.53 -16.51
C LYS A 83 -4.95 -2.87 -15.55
N PHE A 84 -5.28 -3.42 -14.38
CA PHE A 84 -4.31 -3.85 -13.39
C PHE A 84 -3.42 -4.97 -13.92
N TYR A 85 -3.99 -6.04 -14.49
CA TYR A 85 -3.17 -7.13 -15.04
C TYR A 85 -2.26 -6.66 -16.19
N LYS A 86 -2.73 -5.75 -17.06
CA LYS A 86 -1.89 -5.12 -18.09
C LYS A 86 -0.76 -4.28 -17.50
N PHE A 87 -1.00 -3.61 -16.37
CA PHE A 87 0.03 -2.84 -15.67
C PHE A 87 1.08 -3.74 -15.00
N LEU A 88 0.69 -4.93 -14.53
CA LEU A 88 1.61 -5.91 -13.95
C LEU A 88 2.48 -6.62 -15.00
N HIS A 89 1.94 -6.83 -16.19
CA HIS A 89 2.58 -7.62 -17.24
C HIS A 89 3.99 -7.10 -17.56
N GLU A 90 4.99 -7.96 -17.33
CA GLU A 90 6.42 -7.69 -17.55
C GLU A 90 6.95 -6.41 -16.88
N ASN A 91 6.29 -5.93 -15.82
CA ASN A 91 6.69 -4.71 -15.16
C ASN A 91 7.79 -5.00 -14.12
N PRO A 92 9.06 -4.59 -14.36
CA PRO A 92 10.16 -4.91 -13.46
C PRO A 92 10.05 -4.20 -12.11
N MET A 93 9.18 -3.20 -11.95
CA MET A 93 8.92 -2.56 -10.66
C MET A 93 8.20 -3.51 -9.70
N ILE A 94 7.44 -4.48 -10.21
CA ILE A 94 6.63 -5.38 -9.39
C ILE A 94 7.46 -6.61 -9.00
N HIS A 95 7.45 -6.94 -7.71
CA HIS A 95 8.07 -8.13 -7.17
C HIS A 95 7.03 -8.95 -6.40
N PHE A 96 6.73 -10.13 -6.93
CA PHE A 96 5.91 -11.12 -6.24
C PHE A 96 6.82 -12.04 -5.40
N GLU A 97 6.44 -12.25 -4.15
CA GLU A 97 7.15 -13.16 -3.24
C GLU A 97 6.14 -13.94 -2.37
N CYS A 98 6.55 -15.09 -1.84
CA CYS A 98 5.71 -15.93 -1.02
C CYS A 98 5.10 -15.18 0.17
N CYS A 99 3.84 -15.47 0.50
CA CYS A 99 3.16 -14.88 1.66
C CYS A 99 3.90 -15.16 2.97
N SER A 100 4.60 -16.29 3.09
CA SER A 100 5.42 -16.62 4.25
C SER A 100 6.59 -15.65 4.46
N TRP A 101 7.00 -14.92 3.42
CA TRP A 101 8.02 -13.88 3.49
C TRP A 101 7.41 -12.47 3.52
N THR A 102 6.47 -12.14 2.64
CA THR A 102 5.86 -10.80 2.60
C THR A 102 5.16 -10.46 3.91
N ASN A 103 4.55 -11.47 4.56
CA ASN A 103 3.82 -11.30 5.81
C ASN A 103 4.64 -11.65 7.04
N HIS A 104 5.91 -12.00 6.87
CA HIS A 104 6.77 -12.27 8.00
C HIS A 104 7.04 -10.97 8.78
N SER A 105 6.81 -10.99 10.09
CA SER A 105 6.95 -9.79 10.93
C SER A 105 8.36 -9.19 10.89
N ASP A 106 9.40 -10.04 10.80
CA ASP A 106 10.79 -9.58 10.65
C ASP A 106 11.02 -8.81 9.34
N VAL A 107 10.35 -9.19 8.25
CA VAL A 107 10.43 -8.51 6.96
C VAL A 107 9.64 -7.21 6.99
N ILE A 108 8.42 -7.25 7.54
CA ILE A 108 7.55 -6.07 7.68
C ILE A 108 8.25 -5.00 8.52
N ARG A 109 8.77 -5.33 9.71
CA ARG A 109 9.42 -4.36 10.60
C ARG A 109 10.73 -3.80 10.06
N ALA A 110 11.34 -4.49 9.08
CA ALA A 110 12.56 -4.01 8.44
C ALA A 110 12.28 -2.89 7.42
N ASN A 111 11.03 -2.67 7.00
CA ASN A 111 10.67 -1.54 6.16
C ASN A 111 10.68 -0.23 6.96
N SER A 112 11.25 0.81 6.35
CA SER A 112 11.22 2.17 6.88
C SER A 112 9.79 2.73 6.85
N LYS A 113 9.40 3.38 7.95
CA LYS A 113 8.09 4.05 8.10
C LYS A 113 6.93 3.16 7.62
N MET A 114 6.90 1.92 8.11
CA MET A 114 5.86 0.96 7.74
C MET A 114 4.50 1.43 8.28
N THR A 115 3.53 1.63 7.38
CA THR A 115 2.16 2.04 7.74
C THR A 115 1.17 1.02 7.18
N CYS A 116 0.46 0.33 8.07
CA CYS A 116 -0.50 -0.71 7.72
C CYS A 116 -1.93 -0.21 7.90
N ILE A 117 -2.74 -0.28 6.85
CA ILE A 117 -4.13 0.21 6.84
C ILE A 117 -5.05 -0.98 6.61
N ASN A 118 -5.83 -1.32 7.63
CA ASN A 118 -6.77 -2.44 7.64
C ASN A 118 -8.14 -1.96 8.14
N SER A 119 -9.19 -2.67 7.72
CA SER A 119 -10.57 -2.39 8.14
C SER A 119 -11.03 -3.45 9.13
N GLY A 120 -11.54 -3.01 10.28
CA GLY A 120 -12.33 -3.82 11.19
C GLY A 120 -13.83 -3.69 10.90
N ILE A 121 -14.63 -4.66 11.34
CA ILE A 121 -16.11 -4.58 11.29
C ILE A 121 -16.64 -3.89 12.53
N GLU A 122 -16.05 -4.19 13.69
CA GLU A 122 -16.41 -3.66 14.99
C GLU A 122 -15.12 -3.52 15.81
N ILE A 123 -15.12 -2.55 16.74
CA ILE A 123 -14.09 -2.39 17.75
C ILE A 123 -14.79 -2.15 19.09
N ASP A 124 -14.43 -2.90 20.12
CA ASP A 124 -14.97 -2.69 21.47
C ASP A 124 -14.18 -1.62 22.25
N ILE A 125 -14.64 -1.27 23.46
CA ILE A 125 -13.96 -0.26 24.30
C ILE A 125 -12.59 -0.71 24.83
N THR A 126 -12.23 -1.99 24.68
CA THR A 126 -10.91 -2.53 25.00
C THR A 126 -9.93 -2.44 23.83
N GLY A 127 -10.43 -2.13 22.63
CA GLY A 127 -9.64 -2.02 21.41
C GLY A 127 -9.43 -3.36 20.68
N GLN A 128 -10.28 -4.35 20.94
CA GLN A 128 -10.34 -5.61 20.17
C GLN A 128 -11.17 -5.45 18.90
#